data_AF-J0WRT1-F1
#
_entry.id   AF-J0WRT1-F1
#
_cell.length_a   1.000
_cell.length_b   1.000
_cell.length_c   1.000
_cell.angle_alpha   90.00
_cell.angle_beta   90.00
_cell.angle_gamma   90.00
#
_symmetry.space_group_name_H-M   'P 1'
#
loop_
_entity.id
_entity.type
_entity.pdbx_description
1 polymer ?
#
loop_
_entity_poly.entity_id
_entity_poly.type
_entity_poly.pdbx_seq_one_letter_code
_entity_poly.pdbx_strand_id
1 'polypeptide(L)'
;TFKIDLPSALKARGIHPMFHTSLLRIHVPNDDRRFPGRLAGQAFNLSEEPMDEWDVREVAAHSGTRKDAIFKVVWKAGDHT
;
A
#
# COMPACT_ATOMS: atom_id res chain seq x y z
N THR A 1 -13.55 -14.69 -22.28
CA THR A 1 -13.10 -14.37 -20.90
C THR A 1 -12.25 -15.52 -20.37
N PHE A 2 -11.28 -15.23 -19.51
CA PHE A 2 -10.33 -16.20 -18.97
C PHE A 2 -10.22 -16.01 -17.46
N LYS A 3 -10.18 -17.12 -16.72
CA LYS A 3 -10.08 -17.12 -15.27
C LYS A 3 -8.62 -17.20 -14.85
N ILE A 4 -8.15 -16.25 -14.06
CA ILE A 4 -6.81 -16.26 -13.46
C ILE A 4 -6.97 -16.53 -11.96
N ASP A 5 -6.04 -17.27 -11.36
CA ASP A 5 -5.98 -17.33 -9.92
C ASP A 5 -5.37 -16.05 -9.35
N LEU A 6 -6.17 -15.32 -8.58
CA LEU A 6 -5.76 -14.06 -7.96
C LEU A 6 -5.32 -14.29 -6.51
N PRO A 7 -4.29 -13.56 -6.04
CA PRO A 7 -3.99 -13.42 -4.63
C PRO A 7 -5.23 -13.06 -3.79
N SER A 8 -5.29 -13.59 -2.57
CA SER A 8 -6.30 -13.30 -1.53
C SER A 8 -6.54 -11.80 -1.35
N ALA A 9 -5.47 -11.00 -1.28
CA ALA A 9 -5.54 -9.55 -1.10
C ALA A 9 -6.29 -8.83 -2.23
N LEU A 10 -6.17 -9.31 -3.48
CA LEU A 10 -6.91 -8.73 -4.62
C LEU A 10 -8.38 -9.17 -4.60
N LYS A 11 -8.65 -10.42 -4.21
CA LYS A 11 -10.02 -10.93 -4.01
C LYS A 11 -10.74 -10.15 -2.90
N ALA A 12 -10.05 -9.86 -1.79
CA ALA A 12 -10.58 -9.09 -0.66
C ALA A 12 -10.95 -7.64 -1.05
N ARG A 13 -10.24 -7.07 -2.03
CA ARG A 13 -10.56 -5.76 -2.62
C ARG A 13 -11.67 -5.81 -3.69
N GLY A 14 -12.30 -6.97 -3.90
CA GLY A 14 -13.40 -7.14 -4.86
C GLY A 14 -12.98 -7.31 -6.32
N ILE A 15 -11.70 -7.59 -6.59
CA ILE A 15 -11.23 -7.79 -7.97
C ILE A 15 -11.70 -9.15 -8.48
N HIS A 16 -12.42 -9.14 -9.60
CA HIS A 16 -12.97 -10.36 -10.20
C HIS A 16 -11.88 -11.12 -10.99
N PRO A 17 -11.76 -12.45 -10.83
CA PRO A 17 -10.71 -13.24 -11.51
C PRO A 17 -10.93 -13.45 -13.01
N MET A 18 -11.95 -12.83 -13.61
CA MET A 18 -12.33 -13.04 -15.00
C MET A 18 -11.88 -11.86 -15.85
N PHE A 19 -10.96 -12.09 -16.77
CA PHE A 19 -10.40 -11.05 -17.63
C PHE A 19 -10.71 -11.34 -19.11
N HIS A 20 -10.70 -10.29 -19.93
CA HIS A 20 -10.78 -10.46 -21.38
C HIS A 20 -9.46 -11.04 -21.90
N THR A 21 -9.50 -12.10 -22.72
CA THR A 21 -8.31 -12.83 -23.18
C THR A 21 -7.33 -11.94 -23.94
N SER A 22 -7.83 -10.98 -24.72
CA SER A 22 -6.98 -10.04 -25.48
C SER A 22 -6.18 -9.05 -24.60
N LEU A 23 -6.52 -8.92 -23.31
CA LEU A 23 -5.82 -8.05 -22.38
C LEU A 23 -4.72 -8.79 -21.59
N LEU A 24 -4.67 -10.12 -21.71
CA LEU A 24 -3.65 -10.91 -21.03
C LEU A 24 -2.29 -10.67 -21.66
N ARG A 25 -1.27 -10.54 -20.81
CA ARG A 25 0.13 -10.37 -21.21
C ARG A 25 0.99 -11.41 -20.51
N ILE A 26 2.11 -11.76 -21.15
CA ILE A 26 3.11 -12.65 -20.55
C ILE A 26 3.66 -11.97 -19.29
N HIS A 27 3.72 -12.71 -18.20
CA HIS A 27 4.30 -12.25 -16.95
C HIS A 27 5.82 -12.08 -17.11
N VAL A 28 6.32 -10.90 -16.76
CA VAL A 28 7.76 -10.61 -16.69
C VAL A 28 8.09 -10.35 -15.22
N PRO A 29 9.00 -11.14 -14.61
CA PRO A 29 9.37 -10.95 -13.21
C PRO A 29 10.08 -9.60 -13.00
N ASN A 30 9.99 -9.07 -11.78
CA ASN A 30 10.68 -7.84 -11.40
C ASN A 30 12.20 -8.01 -11.42
N ASP A 31 12.92 -6.98 -11.86
CA ASP A 31 14.37 -6.90 -11.70
C ASP A 31 14.67 -6.19 -10.37
N ASP A 32 14.93 -6.96 -9.32
CA ASP A 32 15.16 -6.44 -7.97
C ASP A 32 16.44 -5.58 -7.86
N ARG A 33 17.39 -5.73 -8.78
CA ARG A 33 18.60 -4.88 -8.80
C ARG A 33 18.29 -3.48 -9.29
N ARG A 34 17.35 -3.35 -10.23
CA ARG A 34 16.90 -2.05 -10.79
C ARG A 34 15.74 -1.44 -10.02
N PHE A 35 14.89 -2.28 -9.43
CA PHE A 35 13.68 -1.88 -8.73
C PHE A 35 13.58 -2.57 -7.35
N PRO A 36 14.47 -2.22 -6.42
CA PRO A 36 14.37 -2.71 -5.05
C PRO A 36 13.07 -2.24 -4.41
N GLY A 37 12.46 -3.09 -3.57
CA GLY A 37 11.24 -2.75 -2.82
C GLY A 37 9.93 -2.81 -3.62
N ARG A 38 9.92 -3.40 -4.81
CA ARG A 38 8.69 -3.60 -5.62
C ARG A 38 7.88 -4.86 -5.27
N LEU A 39 8.07 -5.40 -4.07
CA LEU A 39 7.22 -6.50 -3.59
C LEU A 39 5.76 -6.04 -3.54
N ALA A 40 4.83 -6.95 -3.82
CA ALA A 40 3.41 -6.60 -3.93
C ALA A 40 2.87 -5.95 -2.63
N GLY A 41 3.36 -6.41 -1.49
CA GLY A 41 3.05 -5.82 -0.19
C GLY A 41 3.53 -4.37 -0.05
N GLN A 42 4.75 -4.09 -0.47
CA GLN A 42 5.38 -2.76 -0.34
C GLN A 42 4.88 -1.76 -1.39
N ALA A 43 4.72 -2.19 -2.63
CA ALA A 43 4.37 -1.31 -3.75
C ALA A 43 2.86 -1.06 -3.88
N PHE A 44 2.03 -2.02 -3.47
CA PHE A 44 0.57 -1.98 -3.69
C PHE A 44 -0.24 -2.15 -2.39
N ASN A 45 0.43 -2.15 -1.24
CA ASN A 45 -0.15 -2.41 0.09
C ASN A 45 -0.92 -3.74 0.11
N LEU A 46 -0.49 -4.74 -0.67
CA LEU A 46 -1.16 -6.04 -0.79
C LEU A 46 -0.69 -7.05 0.28
N SER A 47 0.00 -6.58 1.31
CA SER A 47 0.42 -7.40 2.45
C SER A 47 -0.83 -7.90 3.18
N GLU A 48 -0.85 -9.19 3.53
CA GLU A 48 -1.89 -9.75 4.41
C GLU A 48 -1.71 -9.26 5.85
N GLU A 49 -0.47 -8.96 6.24
CA GLU A 49 -0.18 -8.26 7.48
C GLU A 49 -0.32 -6.75 7.28
N PRO A 50 -0.91 -6.02 8.24
CA PRO A 50 -0.83 -4.57 8.22
C PRO A 50 0.64 -4.20 8.16
N MET A 51 1.08 -3.60 7.04
CA MET A 51 2.39 -2.92 7.05
C MET A 51 2.28 -1.89 8.15
N ASP A 52 3.07 -2.04 9.22
CA ASP A 52 3.09 -1.20 10.43
C ASP A 52 2.56 0.18 10.09
N GLU A 53 1.24 0.32 10.24
CA GLU A 53 0.51 1.43 9.67
C GLU A 53 0.87 2.59 10.59
N TRP A 54 1.86 3.36 10.15
CA TRP A 54 2.59 4.41 10.85
C TRP A 54 1.96 4.75 12.19
N ASP A 55 2.71 4.37 13.24
CA ASP A 55 2.28 4.24 14.63
C ASP A 55 1.99 5.61 15.28
N VAL A 56 1.09 6.39 14.68
CA VAL A 56 0.59 7.65 15.19
C VAL A 56 -0.48 7.34 16.22
N ARG A 57 -0.28 7.85 17.43
CA ARG A 57 -1.28 7.79 18.50
C ARG A 57 -2.34 8.85 18.30
N GLU A 58 -1.91 10.10 18.15
CA GLU A 58 -2.80 11.25 17.99
C GLU A 58 -2.07 12.47 17.42
N VAL A 59 -2.85 13.43 16.92
CA VAL A 59 -2.37 14.78 16.60
C VAL A 59 -2.67 15.68 17.79
N ALA A 60 -1.64 16.07 18.53
CA ALA A 60 -1.78 16.86 19.76
C ALA A 60 -2.07 18.34 19.50
N ALA A 61 -1.56 18.90 18.40
CA ALA A 61 -1.77 20.29 18.04
C ALA A 61 -1.56 20.54 16.54
N HIS A 62 -2.03 21.68 16.05
CA HIS A 62 -1.66 22.20 14.74
C HIS A 62 -1.42 23.71 14.82
N SER A 63 -0.62 24.24 13.89
CA SER A 63 -0.38 25.67 13.71
C SER A 63 -0.28 25.98 12.22
N GLY A 64 -0.55 27.23 11.83
CA GLY A 64 -0.57 27.64 10.43
C GLY A 64 -1.87 27.25 9.72
N THR A 65 -1.96 27.56 8.41
CA THR A 65 -3.16 27.28 7.61
C THR A 65 -2.81 26.86 6.19
N ARG A 66 -3.71 26.09 5.55
CA ARG A 66 -3.57 25.60 4.17
C ARG A 66 -2.24 24.86 3.97
N LYS A 67 -1.33 25.42 3.18
CA LYS A 67 -0.05 24.80 2.80
C LYS A 67 1.01 24.95 3.89
N ASP A 68 0.81 25.89 4.80
CA ASP A 68 1.73 26.19 5.90
C ASP A 68 1.26 25.55 7.22
N ALA A 69 0.29 24.63 7.15
CA ALA A 69 -0.20 23.91 8.32
C ALA A 69 0.87 22.89 8.79
N ILE A 70 1.28 23.02 10.04
CA ILE A 70 2.21 22.12 10.72
C ILE A 70 1.44 21.42 11.84
N PHE A 71 1.60 20.11 11.94
CA PHE A 71 0.94 19.27 12.95
C PHE A 71 1.97 18.73 13.94
N LYS A 72 1.65 18.81 15.22
CA LYS A 72 2.38 18.13 16.28
C LYS A 72 1.75 16.76 16.47
N VAL A 73 2.54 15.72 16.22
CA VAL A 73 2.13 14.32 16.22
C VAL A 73 2.74 13.62 17.43
N VAL A 74 1.92 12.80 18.10
CA VAL A 74 2.35 11.90 19.17
C VAL A 74 2.42 10.50 18.58
N TRP A 75 3.58 9.88 18.64
CA TRP A 75 3.79 8.50 18.21
C TRP A 75 3.38 7.52 19.32
N LYS A 76 2.99 6.29 18.97
CA LYS A 76 2.65 5.25 19.97
C LYS A 76 3.85 4.89 20.84
N ALA A 77 5.07 5.04 20.32
CA ALA A 77 6.32 4.91 21.09
C ALA A 77 6.50 6.00 22.16
N GLY A 78 5.70 7.07 22.15
CA GLY A 78 5.73 8.17 23.12
C GLY A 78 6.53 9.39 22.66
N ASP A 79 7.22 9.32 21.54
CA ASP A 79 7.92 10.46 20.95
C ASP A 79 6.94 11.52 20.43
N HIS A 80 7.38 12.77 20.41
CA HIS A 80 6.61 13.91 19.89
C HIS A 80 7.39 14.60 18.75
N THR A 81 6.78 14.76 17.58
CA THR A 81 7.34 15.50 16.43
C THR A 81 6.38 16.53 15.88
#